data_AF-A0A519M1L8-F1
#
_entry.id   AF-A0A519M1L8-F1
#
_cell.length_a   1.000
_cell.length_b   1.000
_cell.length_c   1.000
_cell.angle_alpha   90.00
_cell.angle_beta   90.00
_cell.angle_gamma   90.00
#
_symmetry.space_group_name_H-M   'P 1'
#
loop_
_entity.id
_entity.type
_entity.pdbx_description
1 polymer ?
#
loop_
_entity_poly.entity_id
_entity_poly.type
_entity_poly.pdbx_seq_one_letter_code
_entity_poly.pdbx_strand_id
1 'polypeptide(L)' 'MTKTPRRPFRSREWFADPARSDMTALYLERFMNYGLTPEELRSGRPIIGIAQTGSDLSPCNR' A
#
# COMPACT_ATOMS: atom_id res chain seq x y z
N MET A 1 -2.46 10.89 -18.28
CA MET A 1 -3.60 11.41 -17.49
C MET A 1 -3.81 10.53 -16.28
N THR A 2 -3.55 11.04 -15.08
CA THR A 2 -3.84 10.33 -13.82
C THR A 2 -5.36 10.31 -13.61
N LYS A 3 -5.94 9.12 -13.59
CA LYS A 3 -7.39 8.94 -13.41
C LYS A 3 -7.71 9.17 -11.93
N THR A 4 -8.36 10.29 -11.60
CA THR A 4 -8.80 10.57 -10.22
C THR A 4 -9.96 9.63 -9.86
N PRO A 5 -9.86 8.86 -8.76
CA PRO A 5 -10.91 7.92 -8.41
C PRO A 5 -12.14 8.67 -7.88
N ARG A 6 -13.34 8.13 -8.15
CA ARG A 6 -14.62 8.72 -7.70
C ARG A 6 -14.76 8.75 -6.17
N ARG A 7 -14.02 7.88 -5.48
CA ARG A 7 -13.89 7.81 -4.02
C ARG A 7 -12.42 7.60 -3.66
N PRO A 8 -11.95 8.07 -2.50
CA PRO A 8 -10.61 7.78 -2.04
C PRO A 8 -10.35 6.27 -1.97
N PHE A 9 -9.14 5.83 -2.32
CA PHE A 9 -8.76 4.42 -2.15
C PHE A 9 -8.73 4.05 -0.67
N ARG A 10 -9.16 2.82 -0.35
CA ARG A 10 -9.13 2.27 1.02
C ARG A 10 -7.74 2.32 1.68
N SER A 11 -6.67 2.28 0.89
CA SER A 11 -5.29 2.40 1.39
C SER A 11 -5.01 3.73 2.10
N ARG A 12 -5.81 4.78 1.86
CA ARG A 12 -5.65 6.06 2.55
C ARG A 12 -5.99 6.00 4.04
N GLU A 13 -6.87 5.09 4.45
CA GLU A 13 -7.20 4.88 5.87
C GLU A 13 -5.98 4.39 6.71
N TRP A 14 -4.96 3.88 6.01
CA TRP A 14 -3.70 3.41 6.60
C TRP A 14 -2.57 4.42 6.40
N PHE A 15 -2.40 4.97 5.19
CA PHE A 15 -1.20 5.75 4.86
C PHE A 15 -1.40 7.28 4.87
N ALA A 16 -2.63 7.75 4.97
CA ALA A 16 -2.96 9.18 4.85
C ALA A 16 -4.30 9.56 5.52
N ASP A 17 -4.58 9.01 6.72
CA ASP A 17 -5.78 9.33 7.49
C ASP A 17 -5.50 10.50 8.46
N PRO A 18 -6.04 11.71 8.20
CA PRO A 18 -5.79 12.86 9.05
C PRO A 18 -6.47 12.75 10.43
N ALA A 19 -7.48 11.90 10.59
CA ALA A 19 -8.17 11.70 11.86
C ALA A 19 -7.39 10.77 12.81
N ARG A 20 -6.44 9.98 12.29
CA ARG A 20 -5.64 9.00 13.04
C ARG A 20 -4.16 9.09 12.63
N SER A 21 -3.54 10.23 12.93
CA SER A 21 -2.16 10.53 12.54
C SER A 21 -1.12 9.65 13.23
N ASP A 22 -1.39 9.25 14.48
CA ASP A 22 -0.62 8.29 15.27
C ASP A 22 -0.55 6.92 14.58
N MET A 23 -1.70 6.38 14.18
CA MET A 23 -1.79 5.11 13.46
C MET A 23 -1.13 5.20 12.08
N THR A 24 -1.35 6.31 11.37
CA THR A 24 -0.71 6.56 10.07
C THR A 24 0.82 6.55 10.20
N ALA A 25 1.38 7.14 11.25
CA ALA A 25 2.83 7.14 11.49
C ALA A 25 3.37 5.72 11.72
N LEU A 26 2.68 4.92 12.54
CA LEU A 26 3.02 3.52 12.81
C LEU A 26 3.03 2.68 11.52
N TYR A 27 2.01 2.80 10.69
CA TYR A 27 1.93 2.04 9.45
C TYR A 27 3.04 2.43 8.47
N LEU A 28 3.33 3.73 8.32
CA LEU A 28 4.38 4.18 7.42
C LEU A 28 5.76 3.71 7.88
N GLU A 29 6.10 3.84 9.16
CA GLU A 29 7.38 3.39 9.72
C GLU A 29 7.67 1.93 9.32
N ARG A 30 6.70 1.04 9.52
CA ARG A 30 6.89 -0.38 9.21
C ARG A 30 7.11 -0.67 7.73
N PHE A 31 6.35 -0.03 6.85
CA PHE A 31 6.43 -0.27 5.40
C PHE A 31 7.67 0.36 4.75
N MET A 32 8.22 1.42 5.32
CA MET A 32 9.43 2.07 4.78
C MET A 32 10.74 1.34 5.11
N ASN A 33 10.71 0.34 5.99
CA ASN A 33 11.90 -0.41 6.41
C ASN A 33 12.61 -1.20 5.29
N TYR A 34 11.99 -1.35 4.12
CA TYR A 34 12.53 -2.09 2.97
C TYR A 34 12.55 -1.28 1.67
N GLY A 35 12.74 0.04 1.77
CA GLY A 35 13.02 0.89 0.60
C GLY A 35 11.80 1.55 -0.06
N LEU A 36 10.60 1.42 0.51
CA LEU A 36 9.45 2.24 0.13
C LEU A 36 9.62 3.67 0.67
N THR A 37 9.17 4.66 -0.10
CA THR A 37 9.23 6.07 0.28
C THR A 37 7.89 6.62 0.79
N PRO A 38 7.90 7.69 1.61
CA PRO A 38 6.67 8.37 2.01
C PRO A 38 5.86 8.88 0.81
N GLU A 39 6.54 9.36 -0.22
CA GLU A 39 5.90 9.86 -1.45
C GLU A 39 5.12 8.74 -2.14
N GLU A 40 5.69 7.54 -2.26
CA GLU A 40 5.01 6.43 -2.90
C GLU A 40 3.73 6.03 -2.16
N LEU A 41 3.78 5.95 -0.84
CA LEU A 41 2.65 5.55 0.01
C LEU A 41 1.58 6.65 0.16
N ARG A 42 1.97 7.93 0.09
CA ARG A 42 1.05 9.08 0.27
C ARG A 42 0.58 9.75 -1.02
N SER A 43 1.16 9.40 -2.18
CA SER A 43 0.83 9.96 -3.51
C SER A 43 -0.64 9.83 -3.94
N GLY A 44 -1.45 9.05 -3.22
CA GLY A 44 -2.85 8.80 -3.58
C GLY A 44 -3.00 7.87 -4.79
N ARG A 45 -1.91 7.28 -5.27
CA ARG A 45 -1.93 6.19 -6.25
C ARG A 45 -2.52 4.93 -5.61
N PRO A 46 -3.19 4.06 -6.38
CA PRO A 46 -3.70 2.81 -5.84
C PRO A 46 -2.54 1.91 -5.39
N ILE A 47 -2.69 1.28 -4.23
CA ILE A 47 -1.79 0.21 -3.79
C ILE A 47 -2.30 -1.10 -4.39
N ILE A 48 -1.48 -1.73 -5.22
CA ILE A 48 -1.84 -2.94 -5.95
C ILE A 48 -1.20 -4.14 -5.26
N GLY A 49 -2.04 -5.02 -4.70
CA GLY A 49 -1.58 -6.31 -4.20
C GLY A 49 -1.40 -7.29 -5.35
N ILE A 50 -0.26 -7.97 -5.40
CA ILE A 50 0.00 -9.07 -6.33
C ILE A 50 -0.17 -10.37 -5.56
N ALA A 51 -1.24 -11.11 -5.86
CA ALA A 51 -1.52 -12.39 -5.22
C ALA A 51 -0.61 -13.47 -5.81
N GLN A 52 0.59 -13.60 -5.25
CA GLN A 52 1.58 -14.60 -5.64
C GLN A 52 1.22 -15.95 -5.00
N THR A 53 1.06 -17.00 -5.81
CA THR A 53 0.65 -18.35 -5.37
C THR A 53 1.70 -19.43 -5.66
N GLY A 54 2.84 -19.03 -6.23
CA GLY A 54 3.94 -19.93 -6.53
C GLY A 54 4.75 -20.28 -5.30
N SER A 55 5.15 -21.54 -5.22
CA SER A 55 6.00 -22.05 -4.15
C SER A 55 6.68 -23.31 -4.63
N ASP A 56 7.76 -23.73 -3.95
CA ASP A 56 8.42 -25.00 -4.26
C ASP A 56 7.51 -26.23 -4.04
N LEU A 57 6.44 -26.09 -3.25
CA LEU A 57 5.44 -27.13 -2.99
C LEU A 57 4.27 -27.14 -3.99
N SER A 58 4.08 -26.07 -4.76
CA SER A 58 2.97 -25.88 -5.70
C SER A 58 3.47 -25.88 -7.15
N PRO A 59 3.80 -27.04 -7.74
CA PRO A 59 4.49 -27.11 -9.04
C PRO A 59 3.71 -26.48 -10.20
N CYS A 60 2.38 -26.48 -10.17
CA CYS A 60 1.55 -25.85 -11.20
C CYS A 60 1.63 -24.32 -11.21
N ASN A 61 2.06 -23.72 -10.10
CA ASN A 61 2.00 -22.27 -9.88
C ASN A 61 3.39 -21.65 -9.73
N ARG A 62 4.47 -22.39 -10.03
CA ARG A 62 5.87 -21.96 -9.84
C ARG A 62 6.18 -20.65 -10.55
#